data_AF-A0A077AWV6-F1
#
_entry.id   AF-A0A077AWV6-F1
#
_cell.length_a   1.000
_cell.length_b   1.000
_cell.length_c   1.000
_cell.angle_alpha   90.00
_cell.angle_beta   90.00
_cell.angle_gamma   90.00
#
_symmetry.space_group_name_H-M   'P 1'
#
loop_
_entity.id
_entity.type
_entity.pdbx_description
1 polymer ?
#
loop_
_entity_poly.entity_id
_entity_poly.type
_entity_poly.pdbx_seq_one_letter_code
_entity_poly.pdbx_strand_id
1 'polypeptide(L)'
;MKIGNNLAGSIDNSILFSMDGIIDTNGYNAVLNGDLSGSGKLIKNGTGILELTRASSPSFAGAIINAGELKVNGVFSNSAVTVNNGAKLTGNGMVGSLTNLGTVKPGTSLGVIQVATDFDNTNGTYVCEINRAGGSDLIAVGGTAMLGGLCMLYLEPVIIVVGLLILF
;
A
#
# COMPACT_ATOMS: atom_id res chain seq x y z
N MET A 1 -14.14 4.00 -16.54
CA MET A 1 -15.52 3.75 -16.02
C MET A 1 -15.53 3.96 -14.52
N LYS A 2 -16.54 4.59 -13.90
CA LYS A 2 -16.62 4.69 -12.42
C LYS A 2 -17.34 3.46 -11.86
N ILE A 3 -16.68 2.72 -10.98
CA ILE A 3 -17.15 1.45 -10.40
C ILE A 3 -17.87 1.71 -9.07
N GLY A 4 -17.42 2.70 -8.29
CA GLY A 4 -18.05 3.06 -7.01
C GLY A 4 -17.85 4.54 -6.64
N ASN A 5 -18.82 5.08 -5.91
CA ASN A 5 -18.77 6.41 -5.28
C ASN A 5 -19.22 6.25 -3.83
N ASN A 6 -18.53 6.86 -2.86
CA ASN A 6 -18.81 6.69 -1.42
C ASN A 6 -18.72 5.22 -0.98
N LEU A 7 -17.80 4.46 -1.56
CA LEU A 7 -17.66 3.05 -1.20
C LEU A 7 -17.25 2.94 0.28
N ALA A 8 -18.01 2.18 1.05
CA ALA A 8 -17.77 1.91 2.46
C ALA A 8 -18.06 0.43 2.77
N GLY A 9 -17.35 -0.14 3.74
CA GLY A 9 -17.51 -1.54 4.14
C GLY A 9 -16.81 -2.52 3.20
N SER A 10 -17.24 -3.80 3.22
CA SER A 10 -16.62 -4.86 2.44
C SER A 10 -17.36 -5.12 1.12
N ILE A 11 -16.59 -5.31 0.04
CA ILE A 11 -17.07 -5.95 -1.18
C ILE A 11 -16.37 -7.30 -1.32
N ASP A 12 -17.14 -8.37 -1.17
CA ASP A 12 -16.61 -9.73 -1.28
C ASP A 12 -16.72 -10.31 -2.71
N ASN A 13 -17.44 -9.62 -3.60
CA ASN A 13 -17.57 -10.00 -5.00
C ASN A 13 -16.29 -9.73 -5.78
N SER A 14 -15.91 -10.68 -6.65
CA SER A 14 -14.83 -10.47 -7.62
C SER A 14 -15.15 -9.32 -8.57
N ILE A 15 -14.12 -8.55 -8.92
CA ILE A 15 -14.23 -7.39 -9.81
C ILE A 15 -13.36 -7.60 -11.04
N LEU A 16 -13.98 -7.44 -12.22
CA LEU A 16 -13.30 -7.47 -13.50
C LEU A 16 -13.09 -6.05 -14.04
N PHE A 17 -11.82 -5.67 -14.20
CA PHE A 17 -11.41 -4.43 -14.86
C PHE A 17 -11.09 -4.73 -16.34
N SER A 18 -12.11 -4.79 -17.20
CA SER A 18 -11.90 -4.93 -18.65
C SER A 18 -11.25 -3.68 -19.27
N MET A 19 -11.40 -2.55 -18.60
CA MET A 19 -10.76 -1.26 -18.86
C MET A 19 -10.47 -0.59 -17.51
N ASP A 20 -9.76 0.53 -17.52
CA ASP A 20 -9.49 1.30 -16.31
C ASP A 20 -10.79 1.70 -15.58
N GLY A 21 -10.81 1.38 -14.28
CA GLY A 21 -11.96 1.49 -13.41
C GLY A 21 -11.67 2.38 -12.21
N ILE A 22 -12.48 3.42 -12.00
CA ILE A 22 -12.32 4.35 -10.89
C ILE A 22 -13.12 3.84 -9.69
N ILE A 23 -12.44 3.69 -8.55
CA ILE A 23 -13.08 3.59 -7.24
C ILE A 23 -12.77 4.86 -6.48
N ASP A 24 -13.82 5.61 -6.17
CA ASP A 24 -13.74 6.85 -5.41
C ASP A 24 -14.32 6.63 -4.01
N THR A 25 -13.44 6.60 -3.02
CA THR A 25 -13.85 6.40 -1.63
C THR A 25 -14.40 7.67 -0.99
N ASN A 26 -14.29 8.84 -1.64
CA ASN A 26 -14.50 10.14 -0.99
C ASN A 26 -13.75 10.20 0.35
N GLY A 27 -14.43 10.13 1.49
CA GLY A 27 -13.78 10.09 2.82
C GLY A 27 -13.84 8.75 3.54
N TYR A 28 -14.42 7.71 2.93
CA TYR A 28 -14.78 6.47 3.60
C TYR A 28 -13.72 5.38 3.45
N ASN A 29 -13.73 4.44 4.40
CA ASN A 29 -12.89 3.25 4.32
C ASN A 29 -13.68 2.09 3.73
N ALA A 30 -13.06 1.40 2.78
CA ALA A 30 -13.62 0.23 2.11
C ALA A 30 -12.59 -0.89 1.99
N VAL A 31 -13.09 -2.12 1.90
CA VAL A 31 -12.30 -3.33 1.73
C VAL A 31 -12.78 -4.06 0.48
N LEU A 32 -11.86 -4.43 -0.40
CA LEU A 32 -12.12 -5.35 -1.51
C LEU A 32 -11.57 -6.72 -1.12
N ASN A 33 -12.50 -7.61 -0.82
CA ASN A 33 -12.28 -9.02 -0.50
C ASN A 33 -12.60 -9.93 -1.69
N GLY A 34 -13.04 -9.42 -2.83
CA GLY A 34 -13.15 -10.20 -4.05
C GLY A 34 -11.84 -10.29 -4.83
N ASP A 35 -11.70 -11.30 -5.68
CA ASP A 35 -10.55 -11.39 -6.58
C ASP A 35 -10.61 -10.25 -7.61
N LEU A 36 -9.46 -9.61 -7.86
CA LEU A 36 -9.32 -8.58 -8.90
C LEU A 36 -8.73 -9.21 -10.16
N SER A 37 -9.28 -8.87 -11.33
CA SER A 37 -8.89 -9.44 -12.62
C SER A 37 -9.06 -8.44 -13.77
N GLY A 38 -8.52 -8.77 -14.94
CA GLY A 38 -8.69 -8.00 -16.17
C GLY A 38 -7.56 -7.01 -16.48
N SER A 39 -7.44 -6.67 -17.76
CA SER A 39 -6.34 -5.88 -18.32
C SER A 39 -6.37 -4.39 -17.99
N GLY A 40 -7.43 -3.90 -17.37
CA GLY A 40 -7.58 -2.53 -16.90
C GLY A 40 -7.02 -2.33 -15.50
N LYS A 41 -6.68 -1.09 -15.17
CA LYS A 41 -6.19 -0.70 -13.85
C LYS A 41 -7.31 -0.26 -12.93
N LEU A 42 -7.13 -0.49 -11.64
CA LEU A 42 -7.85 0.21 -10.58
C LEU A 42 -7.30 1.63 -10.45
N ILE A 43 -8.17 2.63 -10.57
CA ILE A 43 -7.84 4.03 -10.28
C ILE A 43 -8.50 4.40 -8.93
N LYS A 44 -7.68 4.57 -7.90
CA LYS A 44 -8.13 4.92 -6.55
C LYS A 44 -8.16 6.44 -6.37
N ASN A 45 -9.36 6.96 -6.11
CA ASN A 45 -9.65 8.35 -5.76
C ASN A 45 -10.28 8.45 -4.36
N GLY A 46 -10.46 9.67 -3.86
CA GLY A 46 -10.98 9.94 -2.52
C GLY A 46 -9.89 9.84 -1.44
N THR A 47 -10.03 10.63 -0.39
CA THR A 47 -9.13 10.70 0.77
C THR A 47 -9.21 9.48 1.70
N GLY A 48 -10.25 8.66 1.60
CA GLY A 48 -10.40 7.45 2.44
C GLY A 48 -9.48 6.29 2.04
N ILE A 49 -9.50 5.22 2.85
CA ILE A 49 -8.67 4.02 2.66
C ILE A 49 -9.42 2.98 1.80
N LEU A 50 -8.75 2.43 0.80
CA LEU A 50 -9.20 1.21 0.12
C LEU A 50 -8.22 0.07 0.44
N GLU A 51 -8.70 -0.99 1.08
CA GLU A 51 -7.89 -2.16 1.42
C GLU A 51 -8.11 -3.31 0.42
N LEU A 52 -7.01 -3.90 -0.05
CA LEU A 52 -7.00 -5.07 -0.93
C LEU A 52 -6.45 -6.27 -0.15
N THR A 53 -7.29 -7.26 0.15
CA THR A 53 -6.94 -8.34 1.10
C THR A 53 -6.59 -9.67 0.42
N ARG A 54 -7.08 -9.92 -0.79
CA ARG A 54 -6.88 -11.19 -1.52
C ARG A 54 -5.84 -11.09 -2.62
N ALA A 55 -5.35 -12.24 -3.07
CA ALA A 55 -4.49 -12.33 -4.25
C ALA A 55 -5.26 -11.95 -5.52
N SER A 56 -4.61 -11.27 -6.47
CA SER A 56 -5.20 -11.03 -7.79
C SER A 56 -5.08 -12.23 -8.71
N SER A 57 -5.99 -12.29 -9.69
CA SER A 57 -5.76 -13.04 -10.91
C SER A 57 -4.47 -12.55 -11.60
N PRO A 58 -3.70 -13.42 -12.28
CA PRO A 58 -2.54 -13.02 -13.09
C PRO A 58 -2.85 -11.96 -14.15
N SER A 59 -4.12 -11.80 -14.52
CA SER A 59 -4.58 -10.84 -15.51
C SER A 59 -4.72 -9.41 -15.01
N PHE A 60 -4.74 -9.17 -13.69
CA PHE A 60 -4.98 -7.83 -13.14
C PHE A 60 -3.80 -6.90 -13.43
N ALA A 61 -4.04 -5.84 -14.20
CA ALA A 61 -2.97 -4.94 -14.64
C ALA A 61 -2.37 -4.07 -13.52
N GLY A 62 -3.12 -3.84 -12.44
CA GLY A 62 -2.66 -3.15 -11.24
C GLY A 62 -3.40 -1.87 -10.91
N ALA A 63 -2.75 -0.94 -10.23
CA ALA A 63 -3.42 0.20 -9.60
C ALA A 63 -2.67 1.53 -9.78
N ILE A 64 -3.45 2.59 -9.90
CA ILE A 64 -2.98 3.98 -9.84
C ILE A 64 -3.71 4.65 -8.67
N ILE A 65 -2.95 5.21 -7.74
CA ILE A 65 -3.49 5.84 -6.53
C ILE A 65 -3.33 7.34 -6.70
N ASN A 66 -4.43 8.04 -6.98
CA ASN A 66 -4.42 9.49 -7.15
C ASN A 66 -4.65 10.24 -5.84
N ALA A 67 -5.37 9.64 -4.90
CA ALA A 67 -5.68 10.25 -3.60
C ALA A 67 -5.98 9.20 -2.53
N GLY A 68 -5.77 9.62 -1.28
CA GLY A 68 -6.00 8.79 -0.09
C GLY A 68 -4.97 7.66 0.04
N GLU A 69 -5.42 6.54 0.60
CA GLU A 69 -4.57 5.38 0.87
C GLU A 69 -5.09 4.14 0.15
N LEU A 70 -4.18 3.42 -0.52
CA LEU A 70 -4.39 2.03 -0.90
C LEU A 70 -3.58 1.15 0.07
N LYS A 71 -4.27 0.27 0.79
CA LYS A 71 -3.65 -0.68 1.72
C LYS A 71 -3.61 -2.06 1.07
N VAL A 72 -2.43 -2.56 0.75
CA VAL A 72 -2.25 -3.84 0.07
C VAL A 72 -1.82 -4.89 1.08
N ASN A 73 -2.71 -5.83 1.38
CA ASN A 73 -2.46 -6.99 2.23
C ASN A 73 -2.55 -8.32 1.48
N GLY A 74 -2.99 -8.29 0.21
CA GLY A 74 -2.98 -9.44 -0.70
C GLY A 74 -1.69 -9.58 -1.53
N VAL A 75 -1.71 -10.52 -2.48
CA VAL A 75 -0.58 -10.81 -3.39
C VAL A 75 -0.94 -10.43 -4.83
N PHE A 76 -0.24 -9.42 -5.36
CA PHE A 76 -0.47 -8.82 -6.68
C PHE A 76 0.82 -8.82 -7.51
N SER A 77 1.52 -9.95 -7.54
CA SER A 77 2.89 -10.08 -8.07
C SER A 77 3.08 -9.73 -9.55
N ASN A 78 2.01 -9.65 -10.33
CA ASN A 78 2.06 -9.26 -11.75
C ASN A 78 1.48 -7.86 -12.02
N SER A 79 1.10 -7.14 -10.96
CA SER A 79 0.30 -5.93 -11.06
C SER A 79 1.14 -4.70 -10.71
N ALA A 80 1.27 -3.78 -11.66
CA ALA A 80 2.04 -2.56 -11.45
C ALA A 80 1.26 -1.57 -10.57
N VAL A 81 1.93 -0.96 -9.60
CA VAL A 81 1.34 0.07 -8.73
C VAL A 81 2.06 1.40 -8.92
N THR A 82 1.28 2.45 -9.16
CA THR A 82 1.76 3.83 -9.19
C THR A 82 1.12 4.61 -8.05
N VAL A 83 1.94 5.18 -7.18
CA VAL A 83 1.51 6.10 -6.11
C VAL A 83 1.76 7.53 -6.60
N ASN A 84 0.70 8.29 -6.89
CA ASN A 84 0.86 9.68 -7.30
C ASN A 84 1.10 10.60 -6.09
N ASN A 85 1.54 11.83 -6.37
CA ASN A 85 1.78 12.84 -5.34
C ASN A 85 0.53 13.07 -4.47
N GLY A 86 0.71 13.13 -3.15
CA GLY A 86 -0.38 13.26 -2.18
C GLY A 86 -1.15 11.98 -1.87
N ALA A 87 -0.84 10.86 -2.54
CA ALA A 87 -1.39 9.54 -2.25
C ALA A 87 -0.43 8.66 -1.45
N LYS A 88 -0.98 7.59 -0.86
CA LYS A 88 -0.23 6.66 -0.02
C LYS A 88 -0.48 5.20 -0.38
N LEU A 89 0.58 4.38 -0.32
CA LEU A 89 0.53 2.93 -0.31
C LEU A 89 0.96 2.41 1.07
N THR A 90 0.17 1.50 1.65
CA THR A 90 0.48 0.80 2.90
C THR A 90 0.21 -0.69 2.82
N GLY A 91 0.42 -1.40 3.94
CA GLY A 91 0.09 -2.81 4.10
C GLY A 91 1.31 -3.72 4.09
N ASN A 92 1.08 -5.03 4.10
CA ASN A 92 2.12 -6.06 4.21
C ASN A 92 2.14 -7.04 3.01
N GLY A 93 1.49 -6.66 1.92
CA GLY A 93 1.30 -7.51 0.75
C GLY A 93 2.43 -7.43 -0.28
N MET A 94 2.13 -7.95 -1.47
CA MET A 94 3.05 -7.98 -2.60
C MET A 94 2.44 -7.27 -3.80
N VAL A 95 3.25 -6.53 -4.55
CA VAL A 95 2.91 -5.90 -5.84
C VAL A 95 3.92 -6.33 -6.92
N GLY A 96 3.63 -6.07 -8.19
CA GLY A 96 4.52 -6.37 -9.31
C GLY A 96 5.70 -5.40 -9.36
N SER A 97 5.54 -4.29 -10.07
CA SER A 97 6.43 -3.13 -9.96
C SER A 97 5.78 -2.04 -9.10
N LEU A 98 6.61 -1.18 -8.52
CA LEU A 98 6.15 -0.06 -7.70
C LEU A 98 6.85 1.24 -8.10
N THR A 99 6.07 2.21 -8.58
CA THR A 99 6.53 3.59 -8.84
C THR A 99 5.95 4.51 -7.77
N ASN A 100 6.80 5.13 -6.98
CA ASN A 100 6.42 6.04 -5.90
C ASN A 100 6.74 7.49 -6.25
N LEU A 101 5.69 8.31 -6.40
CA LEU A 101 5.72 9.77 -6.47
C LEU A 101 5.03 10.41 -5.25
N GLY A 102 4.51 9.60 -4.33
CA GLY A 102 3.80 9.99 -3.13
C GLY A 102 4.48 9.42 -1.89
N THR A 103 3.72 8.69 -1.07
CA THR A 103 4.26 8.02 0.13
C THR A 103 4.06 6.50 0.07
N VAL A 104 5.11 5.74 0.38
CA VAL A 104 5.00 4.31 0.66
C VAL A 104 5.41 4.09 2.11
N LYS A 105 4.54 3.44 2.89
CA LYS A 105 4.79 3.07 4.29
C LYS A 105 4.36 1.62 4.52
N PRO A 106 5.28 0.65 4.63
CA PRO A 106 4.95 -0.72 4.99
C PRO A 106 4.16 -0.79 6.31
N GLY A 107 3.24 -1.74 6.38
CA GLY A 107 2.46 -2.04 7.57
C GLY A 107 1.60 -0.87 8.11
N THR A 108 1.13 -1.07 9.34
CA THR A 108 0.59 -0.02 10.23
C THR A 108 1.56 0.31 11.38
N SER A 109 2.59 -0.52 11.49
CA SER A 109 3.74 -0.63 12.39
C SER A 109 4.78 -1.45 11.56
N LEU A 110 5.86 -1.98 12.13
CA LEU A 110 6.88 -2.78 11.43
C LEU A 110 6.26 -3.77 10.41
N GLY A 111 6.57 -3.56 9.14
CA GLY A 111 5.93 -4.24 8.03
C GLY A 111 6.83 -4.43 6.82
N VAL A 112 6.37 -5.26 5.90
CA VAL A 112 7.09 -5.57 4.66
C VAL A 112 6.15 -5.44 3.48
N ILE A 113 6.48 -4.57 2.52
CA ILE A 113 5.88 -4.62 1.18
C ILE A 113 6.85 -5.32 0.25
N GLN A 114 6.39 -6.37 -0.42
CA GLN A 114 7.17 -7.07 -1.43
C GLN A 114 6.91 -6.45 -2.81
N VAL A 115 7.97 -6.23 -3.58
CA VAL A 115 7.92 -5.74 -4.97
C VAL A 115 8.58 -6.81 -5.83
N ALA A 116 7.79 -7.48 -6.67
CA ALA A 116 8.24 -8.61 -7.47
C ALA A 116 9.39 -8.25 -8.42
N THR A 117 9.32 -7.06 -9.00
CA THR A 117 10.30 -6.55 -9.97
C THR A 117 10.94 -5.28 -9.45
N ASP A 118 10.72 -4.15 -10.11
CA ASP A 118 11.46 -2.92 -9.87
C ASP A 118 10.67 -1.97 -8.96
N PHE A 119 11.42 -1.28 -8.09
CA PHE A 119 10.92 -0.20 -7.25
C PHE A 119 11.59 1.11 -7.66
N ASP A 120 10.79 2.11 -8.05
CA ASP A 120 11.26 3.46 -8.32
C ASP A 120 10.74 4.41 -7.23
N ASN A 121 11.66 4.94 -6.42
CA ASN A 121 11.41 5.95 -5.41
C ASN A 121 12.16 7.25 -5.72
N THR A 122 12.46 7.56 -6.98
CA THR A 122 13.25 8.75 -7.35
C THR A 122 12.58 10.06 -6.94
N ASN A 123 11.25 10.10 -6.94
CA ASN A 123 10.46 11.31 -6.66
C ASN A 123 9.46 11.11 -5.50
N GLY A 124 9.59 10.01 -4.75
CA GLY A 124 8.67 9.62 -3.69
C GLY A 124 9.27 9.76 -2.30
N THR A 125 8.46 9.46 -1.29
CA THR A 125 8.89 9.29 0.10
C THR A 125 8.65 7.86 0.54
N TYR A 126 9.72 7.20 1.01
CA TYR A 126 9.63 5.98 1.80
C TYR A 126 9.58 6.36 3.28
N VAL A 127 8.51 5.94 3.97
CA VAL A 127 8.38 6.08 5.42
C VAL A 127 8.69 4.73 6.06
N CYS A 128 9.72 4.71 6.88
CA CYS A 128 10.22 3.51 7.54
C CYS A 128 10.09 3.65 9.05
N GLU A 129 9.36 2.74 9.67
CA GLU A 129 9.37 2.52 11.11
C GLU A 129 10.56 1.65 11.52
N ILE A 130 11.18 1.98 12.64
CA ILE A 130 12.28 1.22 13.25
C ILE A 130 11.98 1.00 14.74
N ASN A 131 12.60 -0.02 15.33
CA ASN A 131 12.55 -0.25 16.77
C ASN A 131 13.94 -0.44 17.39
N ARG A 132 14.01 -0.42 18.72
CA ARG A 132 15.27 -0.59 19.47
C ARG A 132 15.85 -2.01 19.42
N ALA A 133 15.05 -2.99 19.02
CA ALA A 133 15.48 -4.36 18.82
C ALA A 133 16.14 -4.57 17.45
N GLY A 134 16.30 -3.51 16.65
CA GLY A 134 16.89 -3.57 15.31
C GLY A 134 15.91 -4.00 14.21
N GLY A 135 14.61 -4.08 14.52
CA GLY A 135 13.56 -4.28 13.52
C GLY A 135 13.30 -2.99 12.75
N SER A 136 12.95 -3.14 11.47
CA SER A 136 12.54 -2.03 10.61
C SER A 136 11.46 -2.46 9.63
N ASP A 137 10.76 -1.47 9.08
CA ASP A 137 10.03 -1.64 7.83
C ASP A 137 10.97 -2.05 6.70
N LEU A 138 10.42 -2.76 5.73
CA LEU A 138 11.13 -3.17 4.52
C LEU A 138 10.28 -2.95 3.27
N ILE A 139 10.92 -2.44 2.22
CA ILE A 139 10.50 -2.66 0.83
C ILE A 139 11.40 -3.76 0.27
N ALA A 140 10.88 -4.97 0.16
CA ALA A 140 11.62 -6.13 -0.33
C ALA A 140 11.51 -6.20 -1.86
N VAL A 141 12.53 -5.72 -2.56
CA VAL A 141 12.56 -5.59 -4.02
C VAL A 141 13.24 -6.81 -4.65
N GLY A 142 12.56 -7.47 -5.58
CA GLY A 142 13.09 -8.62 -6.32
C GLY A 142 13.96 -8.26 -7.52
N GLY A 143 13.81 -7.05 -8.05
CA GLY A 143 14.59 -6.47 -9.14
C GLY A 143 15.43 -5.27 -8.70
N THR A 144 15.40 -4.20 -9.50
CA THR A 144 16.17 -2.98 -9.26
C THR A 144 15.42 -2.01 -8.37
N ALA A 145 16.09 -1.48 -7.34
CA ALA A 145 15.59 -0.37 -6.53
C ALA A 145 16.27 0.93 -6.96
N MET A 146 15.52 1.83 -7.59
CA MET A 146 15.97 3.18 -7.90
C MET A 146 15.61 4.12 -6.75
N LEU A 147 16.65 4.55 -6.01
CA LEU A 147 16.52 5.37 -4.81
C LEU A 147 17.03 6.78 -5.15
N GLY A 148 16.14 7.77 -5.12
CA GLY A 148 16.50 9.18 -5.37
C GLY A 148 15.64 10.19 -4.62
N GLY A 149 14.51 9.74 -4.08
CA GLY A 149 13.61 10.53 -3.26
C GLY A 149 13.93 10.44 -1.77
N LEU A 150 12.95 10.79 -0.95
CA LEU A 150 13.11 10.91 0.49
C LEU A 150 12.98 9.55 1.19
N CYS A 151 13.71 9.42 2.29
CA CYS A 151 13.52 8.38 3.30
C CYS A 151 13.27 9.07 4.64
N MET A 152 12.13 8.79 5.27
CA MET A 152 11.74 9.32 6.57
C MET A 152 11.71 8.19 7.59
N LEU A 153 12.42 8.36 8.70
CA LEU A 153 12.49 7.37 9.77
C LEU A 153 11.59 7.77 10.94
N TYR A 154 10.81 6.80 11.42
CA TYR A 154 10.00 6.92 12.63
C TYR A 154 10.40 5.83 13.61
N LEU A 155 10.54 6.18 14.89
CA LEU A 155 10.69 5.16 15.93
C LEU A 155 9.29 4.71 16.35
N GLU A 156 9.05 3.40 16.37
CA GLU A 156 7.82 2.86 16.94
C GLU A 156 7.67 3.28 18.42
N PRO A 157 6.45 3.65 18.88
CA PRO A 157 6.26 3.99 20.27
C PRO A 157 6.63 2.79 21.16
N VAL A 158 7.68 2.94 21.96
CA VAL A 158 8.01 1.99 23.02
C VAL A 158 7.01 2.21 24.15
N ILE A 159 6.25 1.18 24.55
CA ILE A 159 5.67 1.18 25.90
C ILE A 159 6.86 1.18 26.85
N ILE A 160 7.23 2.35 27.35
CA ILE A 160 8.14 2.43 28.49
C ILE A 160 7.33 1.92 29.66
N VAL A 161 7.51 0.66 30.05
CA VAL A 161 7.09 0.23 31.39
C VAL A 161 7.98 0.99 32.35
N VAL A 162 7.53 2.16 32.82
CA VAL A 162 8.17 2.87 33.93
C VAL A 162 7.79 2.11 35.20
N GLY A 163 8.46 0.98 35.43
CA GLY A 163 8.24 0.10 36.57
C GLY A 163 9.26 0.36 37.68
N LEU A 164 8.95 1.33 38.55
CA LEU A 164 9.34 1.49 39.96
C LEU A 164 10.80 1.24 40.38
N LEU A 165 11.53 2.32 40.65
CA LEU A 165 12.69 2.31 41.56
C LEU A 165 12.19 2.10 42.99
N ILE A 166 12.25 0.88 43.52
CA ILE A 166 12.22 0.68 44.97
C ILE A 166 13.67 0.80 45.44
N LEU A 167 14.02 1.92 46.10
CA LEU A 167 15.20 1.95 46.95
C LEU A 167 14.93 1.03 48.15
N PHE A 168 15.84 0.08 48.38
CA PHE A 168 16.10 -0.46 49.72
C PHE A 168 17.42 0.12 50.21
#